data_AF-A0A947G8V6-F1
#
_entry.id   AF-A0A947G8V6-F1
#
_cell.length_a   1.000
_cell.length_b   1.000
_cell.length_c   1.000
_cell.angle_alpha   90.00
_cell.angle_beta   90.00
_cell.angle_gamma   90.00
#
_symmetry.space_group_name_H-M   'P 1'
#
loop_
_entity.id
_entity.type
_entity.pdbx_description
1 polymer ?
#
loop_
_entity_poly.entity_id
_entity_poly.type
_entity_poly.pdbx_seq_one_letter_code
_entity_poly.pdbx_strand_id
1 'polypeptide(L)'
;LQIDVTEAPYGADPSGGVDSTAAIQAAIDDVGQAGGGVVHLPPGTYRVAPPAGKQQALHIGYSGVVVRGAGPQQTRILNTATNMRTKRIIDVRPDPDVHYIWYHDAGDSVALSEDADIGARSIRLTGLGDYQVGDWVVVRADASDAFLDEHGMLGTWNPQFAGLAFYRQIIAIDAGSKTVELDVPLRYPVKTRDNARIHRTKDHLEEVGIEKLSIGNLRNSTPGMDTDDYQIPGTGGYQVHASFAIYLTLVVNGWVDDVHSYEAPGNGGVHILSSGLRLDSSRFVTVRDCDFRHPQYEGAGGNGYLFVHTGSENLITESTGIDGRHNFTFSLMYSSGNVIHRSRSQDGRLPADFHQLLSMTNLVDNMAVDNDSLEAIFRDCCGHGHSTTESVYWNTHGLSYPWDQFFFKFIIESQQFGHGYVIGTRGPADKVENPSGDGTAPKDWVEGEGMGDSLEPQSLYDEQLARRLGTYVPPGEGSDGGPGGGGDGGAGGGSDAGTGGTEGPGPNDGGCSAAGGSAPGWGLMVLAALATIRRRRR
;
A
#
# COMPACT_ATOMS: atom_id res chain seq x y z
N LEU A 1 -29.10 -10.61 -8.11
CA LEU A 1 -29.21 -10.79 -9.57
C LEU A 1 -27.90 -11.36 -10.10
N GLN A 2 -27.91 -12.26 -11.09
CA GLN A 2 -26.71 -12.66 -11.83
C GLN A 2 -27.02 -12.68 -13.33
N ILE A 3 -26.18 -12.02 -14.12
CA ILE A 3 -26.28 -11.90 -15.57
C ILE A 3 -25.06 -12.52 -16.22
N ASP A 4 -25.25 -13.41 -17.19
CA ASP A 4 -24.18 -13.88 -18.06
C ASP A 4 -24.04 -12.93 -19.26
N VAL A 5 -22.86 -12.34 -19.45
CA VAL A 5 -22.65 -11.34 -20.51
C VAL A 5 -22.70 -11.93 -21.92
N THR A 6 -22.57 -13.25 -22.09
CA THR A 6 -22.60 -13.91 -23.40
C THR A 6 -24.00 -14.22 -23.89
N GLU A 7 -24.98 -14.23 -22.98
CA GLU A 7 -26.38 -14.48 -23.28
C GLU A 7 -27.09 -13.21 -23.76
N ALA A 8 -28.24 -13.40 -24.42
CA ALA A 8 -29.09 -12.28 -24.80
C ALA A 8 -29.62 -11.53 -23.55
N PRO A 9 -29.68 -10.19 -23.55
CA PRO A 9 -29.50 -9.30 -24.71
C PRO A 9 -28.07 -8.80 -24.96
N TYR A 10 -27.07 -9.19 -24.17
CA TYR A 10 -25.74 -8.57 -24.17
C TYR A 10 -24.82 -9.12 -25.27
N GLY A 11 -24.74 -10.45 -25.41
CA GLY A 11 -24.00 -11.11 -26.49
C GLY A 11 -22.52 -10.74 -26.57
N ALA A 12 -21.84 -10.52 -25.43
CA ALA A 12 -20.40 -10.32 -25.39
C ALA A 12 -19.68 -11.54 -25.99
N ASP A 13 -18.59 -11.30 -26.73
CA ASP A 13 -17.89 -12.35 -27.49
C ASP A 13 -16.74 -12.96 -26.65
N PRO A 14 -16.91 -14.18 -26.11
CA PRO A 14 -15.87 -14.86 -25.33
C PRO A 14 -14.72 -15.40 -26.19
N SER A 15 -14.84 -15.39 -27.52
CA SER A 15 -13.75 -15.84 -28.41
C SER A 15 -12.66 -14.78 -28.58
N GLY A 16 -12.96 -13.53 -28.24
CA GLY A 16 -12.08 -12.39 -28.46
C GLY A 16 -11.96 -12.02 -29.93
N GLY A 17 -12.93 -12.39 -30.77
CA GLY A 17 -12.99 -11.95 -32.18
C GLY A 17 -13.49 -10.52 -32.31
N VAL A 18 -14.49 -10.15 -31.49
CA VAL A 18 -15.21 -8.88 -31.51
C VAL A 18 -15.03 -8.12 -30.18
N ASP A 19 -15.09 -6.79 -30.25
CA ASP A 19 -15.07 -5.94 -29.07
C ASP A 19 -16.33 -6.16 -28.21
N SER A 20 -16.12 -6.45 -26.92
CA SER A 20 -17.15 -6.74 -25.93
C SER A 20 -17.43 -5.56 -24.98
N THR A 21 -16.81 -4.40 -25.21
CA THR A 21 -16.89 -3.24 -24.29
C THR A 21 -18.33 -2.83 -24.04
N ALA A 22 -19.10 -2.59 -25.12
CA ALA A 22 -20.48 -2.13 -25.00
C ALA A 22 -21.40 -3.19 -24.38
N ALA A 23 -21.19 -4.47 -24.71
CA ALA A 23 -21.99 -5.57 -24.17
C ALA A 23 -21.78 -5.74 -22.66
N ILE A 24 -20.52 -5.73 -22.22
CA ILE A 24 -20.19 -5.85 -20.79
C ILE A 24 -20.62 -4.61 -20.03
N GLN A 25 -20.42 -3.40 -20.57
CA GLN A 25 -20.87 -2.17 -19.92
C GLN A 25 -22.40 -2.15 -19.75
N ALA A 26 -23.16 -2.55 -20.77
CA ALA A 26 -24.62 -2.63 -20.66
C ALA A 26 -25.07 -3.60 -19.55
N ALA A 27 -24.38 -4.73 -19.39
CA ALA A 27 -24.67 -5.66 -18.28
C ALA A 27 -24.33 -5.05 -16.91
N ILE A 28 -23.24 -4.31 -16.79
CA ILE A 28 -22.88 -3.57 -15.56
C ILE A 28 -23.96 -2.54 -15.22
N ASP A 29 -24.39 -1.76 -16.21
CA ASP A 29 -25.39 -0.72 -16.02
C ASP A 29 -26.75 -1.31 -15.62
N ASP A 30 -27.21 -2.38 -16.29
CA ASP A 30 -28.48 -3.04 -15.99
C ASP A 30 -28.47 -3.69 -14.59
N VAL A 31 -27.37 -4.36 -14.21
CA VAL A 31 -27.21 -4.93 -12.87
C VAL A 31 -27.19 -3.83 -11.80
N GLY A 32 -26.47 -2.74 -12.07
CA GLY A 32 -26.41 -1.59 -11.16
C GLY A 32 -27.76 -0.91 -10.96
N GLN A 33 -28.49 -0.64 -12.05
CA GLN A 33 -29.83 -0.07 -12.01
C GLN A 33 -30.86 -0.97 -11.33
N ALA A 34 -30.64 -2.30 -11.36
CA ALA A 34 -31.45 -3.26 -10.64
C ALA A 34 -31.11 -3.36 -9.13
N GLY A 35 -30.20 -2.52 -8.62
CA GLY A 35 -29.80 -2.48 -7.22
C GLY A 35 -28.63 -3.40 -6.85
N GLY A 36 -27.88 -3.88 -7.84
CA GLY A 36 -26.69 -4.71 -7.64
C GLY A 36 -26.88 -6.18 -7.96
N GLY A 37 -25.76 -6.89 -8.04
CA GLY A 37 -25.67 -8.27 -8.46
C GLY A 37 -24.37 -8.59 -9.17
N VAL A 38 -24.36 -9.72 -9.86
CA VAL A 38 -23.16 -10.28 -10.47
C VAL A 38 -23.25 -10.16 -11.99
N VAL A 39 -22.25 -9.51 -12.58
CA VAL A 39 -21.96 -9.54 -14.02
C VAL A 39 -20.96 -10.67 -14.25
N HIS A 40 -21.45 -11.81 -14.71
CA HIS A 40 -20.67 -13.03 -14.91
C HIS A 40 -20.07 -13.07 -16.33
N LEU A 41 -18.75 -13.19 -16.39
CA LEU A 41 -17.96 -13.42 -17.60
C LEU A 41 -17.53 -14.90 -17.62
N PRO A 42 -18.24 -15.79 -18.33
CA PRO A 42 -17.83 -17.20 -18.44
C PRO A 42 -16.43 -17.36 -19.07
N PRO A 43 -15.87 -18.60 -19.13
CA PRO A 43 -14.55 -18.82 -19.71
C PRO A 43 -14.45 -18.25 -21.13
N GLY A 44 -13.39 -17.47 -21.38
CA GLY A 44 -13.23 -16.74 -22.63
C GLY A 44 -12.20 -15.63 -22.55
N THR A 45 -11.92 -15.01 -23.70
CA THR A 45 -11.15 -13.77 -23.81
C THR A 45 -12.06 -12.68 -24.35
N TYR A 46 -12.32 -11.65 -23.55
CA TYR A 46 -13.17 -10.54 -23.91
C TYR A 46 -12.31 -9.34 -24.29
N ARG A 47 -12.38 -8.92 -25.55
CA ARG A 47 -11.69 -7.70 -25.98
C ARG A 47 -12.44 -6.48 -25.49
N VAL A 48 -11.71 -5.52 -24.94
CA VAL A 48 -12.25 -4.22 -24.56
C VAL A 48 -11.32 -3.10 -25.04
N ALA A 49 -11.85 -1.89 -25.14
CA ALA A 49 -11.07 -0.68 -25.35
C ALA A 49 -11.88 0.53 -24.84
N PRO A 50 -11.25 1.58 -24.31
CA PRO A 50 -11.96 2.81 -24.02
C PRO A 50 -12.66 3.34 -25.27
N PRO A 51 -13.98 3.56 -25.23
CA PRO A 51 -14.69 4.20 -26.32
C PRO A 51 -14.11 5.59 -26.63
N ALA A 52 -14.38 6.09 -27.84
CA ALA A 52 -13.89 7.42 -28.23
C ALA A 52 -14.33 8.49 -27.23
N GLY A 53 -13.36 9.27 -26.72
CA GLY A 53 -13.58 10.32 -25.73
C GLY A 53 -13.73 9.85 -24.27
N LYS A 54 -13.68 8.54 -24.00
CA LYS A 54 -13.76 7.99 -22.63
C LYS A 54 -12.38 7.71 -22.05
N GLN A 55 -12.30 7.77 -20.71
CA GLN A 55 -11.07 7.53 -19.94
C GLN A 55 -10.98 6.09 -19.43
N GLN A 56 -11.92 5.23 -19.80
CA GLN A 56 -12.05 3.88 -19.28
C GLN A 56 -12.70 2.96 -20.29
N ALA A 57 -12.34 1.67 -20.28
CA ALA A 57 -13.03 0.67 -21.09
C ALA A 57 -14.33 0.24 -20.40
N LEU A 58 -14.26 -0.14 -19.13
CA LEU A 58 -15.40 -0.52 -18.31
C LEU A 58 -15.50 0.40 -17.09
N HIS A 59 -16.71 0.82 -16.76
CA HIS A 59 -17.04 1.66 -15.61
C HIS A 59 -18.03 0.94 -14.69
N ILE A 60 -17.67 0.76 -13.43
CA ILE A 60 -18.58 0.30 -12.38
C ILE A 60 -18.99 1.53 -11.55
N GLY A 61 -20.22 2.00 -11.78
CA GLY A 61 -20.77 3.22 -11.18
C GLY A 61 -21.84 3.01 -10.10
N TYR A 62 -22.05 1.77 -9.66
CA TYR A 62 -23.13 1.41 -8.75
C TYR A 62 -22.63 0.52 -7.61
N SER A 63 -23.18 0.74 -6.41
CA SER A 63 -22.97 -0.15 -5.27
C SER A 63 -23.55 -1.55 -5.52
N GLY A 64 -22.98 -2.56 -4.88
CA GLY A 64 -23.47 -3.94 -4.95
C GLY A 64 -23.19 -4.66 -6.28
N VAL A 65 -22.40 -4.07 -7.19
CA VAL A 65 -22.05 -4.67 -8.47
C VAL A 65 -20.75 -5.47 -8.35
N VAL A 66 -20.79 -6.72 -8.81
CA VAL A 66 -19.64 -7.63 -8.85
C VAL A 66 -19.35 -8.05 -10.28
N VAL A 67 -18.18 -7.74 -10.81
CA VAL A 67 -17.69 -8.30 -12.09
C VAL A 67 -16.90 -9.58 -11.78
N ARG A 68 -17.42 -10.72 -12.24
CA ARG A 68 -16.90 -12.05 -11.86
C ARG A 68 -16.56 -12.88 -13.09
N GLY A 69 -15.34 -13.39 -13.16
CA GLY A 69 -14.96 -14.43 -14.10
C GLY A 69 -15.08 -15.86 -13.54
N ALA A 70 -14.61 -16.84 -14.32
CA ALA A 70 -14.56 -18.26 -13.96
C ALA A 70 -13.21 -18.70 -13.35
N GLY A 71 -12.30 -17.76 -13.11
CA GLY A 71 -10.93 -17.94 -12.63
C GLY A 71 -9.92 -17.27 -13.57
N PRO A 72 -8.77 -16.79 -13.07
CA PRO A 72 -7.80 -16.03 -13.86
C PRO A 72 -7.20 -16.79 -15.05
N GLN A 73 -7.18 -18.14 -15.00
CA GLN A 73 -6.75 -18.96 -16.15
C GLN A 73 -7.87 -19.20 -17.18
N GLN A 74 -9.12 -18.92 -16.84
CA GLN A 74 -10.31 -19.22 -17.65
C GLN A 74 -10.95 -17.99 -18.27
N THR A 75 -11.04 -16.88 -17.53
CA THR A 75 -11.64 -15.63 -18.00
C THR A 75 -10.59 -14.54 -18.12
N ARG A 76 -10.47 -13.96 -19.31
CA ARG A 76 -9.48 -12.92 -19.65
C ARG A 76 -10.17 -11.68 -20.20
N ILE A 77 -9.81 -10.51 -19.69
CA ILE A 77 -10.13 -9.20 -20.29
C ILE A 77 -8.88 -8.71 -21.00
N LEU A 78 -8.97 -8.52 -22.33
CA LEU A 78 -7.89 -7.99 -23.15
C LEU A 78 -8.19 -6.55 -23.55
N ASN A 79 -7.49 -5.57 -22.98
CA ASN A 79 -7.54 -4.22 -23.51
C ASN A 79 -6.72 -4.11 -24.80
N THR A 80 -7.39 -3.71 -25.88
CA THR A 80 -6.79 -3.60 -27.22
C THR A 80 -6.29 -2.20 -27.57
N ALA A 81 -6.62 -1.19 -26.76
CA ALA A 81 -6.09 0.15 -26.93
C ALA A 81 -4.64 0.23 -26.42
N THR A 82 -3.73 0.68 -27.29
CA THR A 82 -2.30 0.85 -26.96
C THR A 82 -1.96 2.26 -26.48
N ASN A 83 -2.76 3.27 -26.85
CA ASN A 83 -2.70 4.61 -26.27
C ASN A 83 -3.71 4.73 -25.13
N MET A 84 -3.21 4.50 -23.92
CA MET A 84 -3.95 4.47 -22.66
C MET A 84 -3.58 5.62 -21.74
N ARG A 85 -2.97 6.70 -22.24
CA ARG A 85 -2.55 7.84 -21.41
C ARG A 85 -3.73 8.32 -20.54
N THR A 86 -3.53 8.32 -19.22
CA THR A 86 -4.52 8.65 -18.17
C THR A 86 -5.78 7.77 -18.14
N LYS A 87 -5.80 6.64 -18.87
CA LYS A 87 -6.97 5.78 -18.99
C LYS A 87 -6.88 4.52 -18.13
N ARG A 88 -8.02 3.90 -17.92
CA ARG A 88 -8.21 2.71 -17.09
C ARG A 88 -8.82 1.58 -17.90
N ILE A 89 -8.50 0.33 -17.60
CA ILE A 89 -9.25 -0.80 -18.19
C ILE A 89 -10.58 -0.92 -17.44
N ILE A 90 -10.53 -1.08 -16.12
CA ILE A 90 -11.70 -1.06 -15.24
C ILE A 90 -11.59 0.13 -14.29
N ASP A 91 -12.59 1.00 -14.31
CA ASP A 91 -12.72 2.16 -13.42
C ASP A 91 -13.93 1.98 -12.51
N VAL A 92 -13.72 2.05 -11.20
CA VAL A 92 -14.77 1.92 -10.19
C VAL A 92 -14.87 3.25 -9.46
N ARG A 93 -15.95 3.99 -9.71
CA ARG A 93 -16.21 5.29 -9.09
C ARG A 93 -17.65 5.75 -9.28
N PRO A 94 -18.20 6.59 -8.39
CA PRO A 94 -19.55 7.13 -8.54
C PRO A 94 -19.77 7.88 -9.86
N ASP A 95 -18.85 8.77 -10.24
CA ASP A 95 -18.91 9.57 -11.46
C ASP A 95 -17.65 9.34 -12.31
N PRO A 96 -17.77 8.80 -13.55
CA PRO A 96 -16.64 8.52 -14.40
C PRO A 96 -15.96 9.77 -14.98
N ASP A 97 -16.69 10.88 -15.10
CA ASP A 97 -16.24 12.09 -15.77
C ASP A 97 -15.59 13.09 -14.79
N VAL A 98 -15.68 12.84 -13.48
CA VAL A 98 -15.08 13.67 -12.43
C VAL A 98 -14.20 12.84 -11.49
N HIS A 99 -12.99 13.32 -11.21
CA HIS A 99 -12.12 12.67 -10.22
C HIS A 99 -12.34 13.23 -8.82
N TYR A 100 -13.46 12.85 -8.19
CA TYR A 100 -13.71 13.18 -6.79
C TYR A 100 -12.80 12.37 -5.87
N ILE A 101 -12.21 13.07 -4.91
CA ILE A 101 -11.42 12.55 -3.79
C ILE A 101 -11.95 13.18 -2.50
N TRP A 102 -11.48 12.74 -1.34
CA TRP A 102 -11.95 13.22 -0.02
C TRP A 102 -11.81 14.72 0.25
N TYR A 103 -11.18 15.49 -0.63
CA TYR A 103 -11.04 16.94 -0.54
C TYR A 103 -12.10 17.72 -1.31
N HIS A 104 -12.96 17.03 -2.06
CA HIS A 104 -14.12 17.64 -2.69
C HIS A 104 -15.25 17.73 -1.66
N ASP A 105 -15.43 18.94 -1.12
CA ASP A 105 -16.46 19.24 -0.13
C ASP A 105 -17.85 19.16 -0.80
N ALA A 106 -18.73 18.29 -0.29
CA ALA A 106 -20.11 18.15 -0.77
C ALA A 106 -21.13 18.98 0.02
N GLY A 107 -20.67 19.77 1.00
CA GLY A 107 -21.50 20.62 1.87
C GLY A 107 -20.67 21.52 2.79
N ASP A 108 -21.34 22.18 3.75
CA ASP A 108 -20.69 23.01 4.76
C ASP A 108 -19.75 22.18 5.65
N SER A 109 -18.56 22.73 5.94
CA SER A 109 -17.63 22.14 6.90
C SER A 109 -17.82 22.75 8.28
N VAL A 110 -17.49 21.98 9.33
CA VAL A 110 -17.52 22.47 10.71
C VAL A 110 -16.13 22.35 11.31
N ALA A 111 -15.62 23.46 11.84
CA ALA A 111 -14.31 23.50 12.46
C ALA A 111 -14.29 22.71 13.78
N LEU A 112 -13.18 22.02 14.04
CA LEU A 112 -12.88 21.51 15.37
C LEU A 112 -12.64 22.70 16.32
N SER A 113 -13.10 22.58 17.57
CA SER A 113 -12.92 23.64 18.57
C SER A 113 -11.62 23.52 19.36
N GLU A 114 -10.97 22.37 19.30
CA GLU A 114 -9.69 22.06 19.94
C GLU A 114 -8.93 21.04 19.09
N ASP A 115 -7.60 20.97 19.30
CA ASP A 115 -6.76 19.98 18.62
C ASP A 115 -7.18 18.57 19.01
N ALA A 116 -7.09 17.63 18.07
CA ALA A 116 -7.34 16.21 18.32
C ALA A 116 -6.04 15.43 18.14
N ASP A 117 -5.60 14.74 19.19
CA ASP A 117 -4.37 13.96 19.17
C ASP A 117 -4.49 12.65 18.37
N ILE A 118 -3.35 12.05 18.05
CA ILE A 118 -3.30 10.68 17.55
C ILE A 118 -4.04 9.73 18.50
N GLY A 119 -4.86 8.82 17.97
CA GLY A 119 -5.68 7.93 18.79
C GLY A 119 -6.95 8.55 19.36
N ALA A 120 -7.21 9.85 19.13
CA ALA A 120 -8.49 10.45 19.47
C ALA A 120 -9.62 9.77 18.67
N ARG A 121 -10.61 9.23 19.39
CA ARG A 121 -11.86 8.71 18.83
C ARG A 121 -13.00 9.72 18.92
N SER A 122 -12.86 10.67 19.82
CA SER A 122 -13.83 11.70 20.15
C SER A 122 -13.26 13.05 19.71
N ILE A 123 -13.99 13.80 18.88
CA ILE A 123 -13.56 15.14 18.45
C ILE A 123 -14.62 16.18 18.80
N ARG A 124 -14.18 17.34 19.30
CA ARG A 124 -15.06 18.44 19.68
C ARG A 124 -15.17 19.46 18.56
N LEU A 125 -16.40 19.86 18.26
CA LEU A 125 -16.73 20.78 17.19
C LEU A 125 -17.18 22.14 17.73
N THR A 126 -16.96 23.20 16.95
CA THR A 126 -17.46 24.56 17.25
C THR A 126 -19.00 24.61 17.30
N GLY A 127 -19.65 23.78 16.50
CA GLY A 127 -21.08 23.44 16.51
C GLY A 127 -21.30 22.04 15.94
N LEU A 128 -22.49 21.47 16.06
CA LEU A 128 -22.76 20.14 15.47
C LEU A 128 -23.22 20.18 14.01
N GLY A 129 -23.52 21.37 13.47
CA GLY A 129 -24.16 21.48 12.15
C GLY A 129 -25.39 20.58 12.07
N ASP A 130 -25.59 19.97 10.90
CA ASP A 130 -26.67 19.01 10.64
C ASP A 130 -26.16 17.56 10.67
N TYR A 131 -25.04 17.27 11.34
CA TYR A 131 -24.47 15.92 11.41
C TYR A 131 -25.38 14.94 12.16
N GLN A 132 -25.41 13.70 11.67
CA GLN A 132 -26.18 12.60 12.24
C GLN A 132 -25.30 11.38 12.50
N VAL A 133 -25.70 10.55 13.46
CA VAL A 133 -25.10 9.22 13.64
C VAL A 133 -25.33 8.40 12.37
N GLY A 134 -24.28 7.79 11.84
CA GLY A 134 -24.25 7.06 10.58
C GLY A 134 -23.65 7.86 9.42
N ASP A 135 -23.49 9.18 9.57
CA ASP A 135 -22.89 10.01 8.51
C ASP A 135 -21.45 9.61 8.22
N TRP A 136 -21.15 9.49 6.93
CA TRP A 136 -19.80 9.40 6.42
C TRP A 136 -19.19 10.79 6.28
N VAL A 137 -18.02 10.96 6.86
CA VAL A 137 -17.36 12.26 7.02
C VAL A 137 -15.85 12.15 6.80
N VAL A 138 -15.25 13.24 6.39
CA VAL A 138 -13.80 13.41 6.32
C VAL A 138 -13.40 14.37 7.43
N VAL A 139 -12.55 13.90 8.35
CA VAL A 139 -11.84 14.76 9.30
C VAL A 139 -10.50 15.15 8.66
N ARG A 140 -10.24 16.44 8.49
CA ARG A 140 -9.08 16.92 7.74
C ARG A 140 -8.44 18.18 8.33
N ALA A 141 -7.19 18.39 7.96
CA ALA A 141 -6.45 19.63 8.15
C ALA A 141 -5.71 19.98 6.85
N ASP A 142 -5.42 21.25 6.64
CA ASP A 142 -4.67 21.72 5.48
C ASP A 142 -3.16 21.54 5.71
N ALA A 143 -2.39 21.37 4.64
CA ALA A 143 -0.92 21.38 4.70
C ALA A 143 -0.41 22.82 4.83
N SER A 144 -0.78 23.50 5.94
CA SER A 144 -0.43 24.90 6.19
C SER A 144 1.08 25.10 6.34
N ASP A 145 1.57 26.33 6.20
CA ASP A 145 2.98 26.64 6.47
C ASP A 145 3.43 26.19 7.88
N ALA A 146 2.54 26.26 8.88
CA ALA A 146 2.85 25.79 10.23
C ALA A 146 2.95 24.26 10.32
N PHE A 147 2.13 23.53 9.56
CA PHE A 147 2.24 22.09 9.42
C PHE A 147 3.54 21.73 8.70
N LEU A 148 3.86 22.40 7.58
CA LEU A 148 5.08 22.18 6.84
C LEU A 148 6.32 22.46 7.69
N ASP A 149 6.32 23.54 8.49
CA ASP A 149 7.41 23.91 9.39
C ASP A 149 7.60 22.87 10.50
N GLU A 150 6.50 22.38 11.10
CA GLU A 150 6.56 21.31 12.10
C GLU A 150 7.24 20.04 11.57
N HIS A 151 7.13 19.78 10.27
CA HIS A 151 7.76 18.63 9.63
C HIS A 151 9.11 18.96 8.98
N GLY A 152 9.60 20.20 9.11
CA GLY A 152 10.83 20.65 8.45
C GLY A 152 10.73 20.69 6.92
N MET A 153 9.52 20.72 6.36
CA MET A 153 9.24 20.60 4.93
C MET A 153 8.86 21.92 4.26
N LEU A 154 9.01 23.07 4.94
CA LEU A 154 8.85 24.39 4.31
C LEU A 154 9.77 24.52 3.09
N GLY A 155 9.19 24.85 1.94
CA GLY A 155 9.92 25.00 0.67
C GLY A 155 10.17 23.68 -0.08
N THR A 156 10.02 22.53 0.57
CA THR A 156 10.09 21.20 -0.06
C THR A 156 8.71 20.71 -0.45
N TRP A 157 7.77 20.71 0.49
CA TRP A 157 6.37 20.43 0.22
C TRP A 157 5.64 21.70 -0.17
N ASN A 158 4.69 21.54 -1.09
CA ASN A 158 3.84 22.62 -1.54
C ASN A 158 2.57 22.69 -0.67
N PRO A 159 2.22 23.85 -0.07
CA PRO A 159 0.99 24.00 0.72
C PRO A 159 -0.32 23.86 -0.10
N GLN A 160 -0.25 23.79 -1.44
CA GLN A 160 -1.38 23.41 -2.29
C GLN A 160 -1.63 21.89 -2.34
N PHE A 161 -0.77 21.08 -1.72
CA PHE A 161 -1.05 19.65 -1.58
C PHE A 161 -2.29 19.41 -0.72
N ALA A 162 -2.99 18.33 -1.03
CA ALA A 162 -4.07 17.84 -0.20
C ALA A 162 -3.47 17.45 1.16
N GLY A 163 -3.89 18.12 2.24
CA GLY A 163 -3.34 17.95 3.60
C GLY A 163 -3.77 16.64 4.26
N LEU A 164 -3.88 16.59 5.59
CA LEU A 164 -4.35 15.38 6.27
C LEU A 164 -5.82 15.12 5.97
N ALA A 165 -6.21 13.87 5.71
CA ALA A 165 -7.62 13.48 5.63
C ALA A 165 -7.87 12.06 6.15
N PHE A 166 -8.92 11.92 6.97
CA PHE A 166 -9.34 10.69 7.60
C PHE A 166 -10.82 10.45 7.35
N TYR A 167 -11.14 9.45 6.54
CA TYR A 167 -12.52 9.09 6.25
C TYR A 167 -13.11 8.21 7.35
N ARG A 168 -14.23 8.64 7.94
CA ARG A 168 -14.81 8.10 9.17
C ARG A 168 -16.31 8.03 9.09
N GLN A 169 -16.90 7.24 9.97
CA GLN A 169 -18.33 7.27 10.22
C GLN A 169 -18.58 7.82 11.63
N ILE A 170 -19.58 8.70 11.78
CA ILE A 170 -20.03 9.17 13.09
C ILE A 170 -20.84 8.05 13.75
N ILE A 171 -20.41 7.57 14.92
CA ILE A 171 -21.08 6.49 15.65
C ILE A 171 -21.85 6.97 16.89
N ALA A 172 -21.54 8.17 17.39
CA ALA A 172 -22.32 8.82 18.45
C ALA A 172 -22.15 10.34 18.37
N ILE A 173 -23.15 11.07 18.90
CA ILE A 173 -23.14 12.53 19.01
C ILE A 173 -23.56 12.91 20.43
N ASP A 174 -22.80 13.78 21.06
CA ASP A 174 -23.17 14.46 22.30
C ASP A 174 -23.42 15.96 22.03
N ALA A 175 -24.69 16.35 22.08
CA ALA A 175 -25.11 17.73 21.86
C ALA A 175 -24.74 18.68 23.00
N GLY A 176 -24.58 18.18 24.22
CA GLY A 176 -24.18 19.00 25.37
C GLY A 176 -22.72 19.45 25.28
N SER A 177 -21.84 18.54 24.85
CA SER A 177 -20.41 18.82 24.67
C SER A 177 -20.01 19.22 23.24
N LYS A 178 -20.92 19.08 22.27
CA LYS A 178 -20.69 19.28 20.82
C LYS A 178 -19.61 18.35 20.26
N THR A 179 -19.70 17.10 20.66
CA THR A 179 -18.70 16.09 20.33
C THR A 179 -19.30 15.04 19.41
N VAL A 180 -18.48 14.55 18.47
CA VAL A 180 -18.79 13.39 17.66
C VAL A 180 -17.79 12.27 17.96
N GLU A 181 -18.30 11.05 18.12
CA GLU A 181 -17.49 9.84 18.23
C GLU A 181 -17.32 9.21 16.85
N LEU A 182 -16.08 8.85 16.52
CA LEU A 182 -15.69 8.26 15.25
C LEU A 182 -15.60 6.73 15.38
N ASP A 183 -15.89 6.03 14.29
CA ASP A 183 -15.79 4.56 14.24
C ASP A 183 -14.35 4.05 14.45
N VAL A 184 -13.36 4.73 13.87
CA VAL A 184 -11.93 4.46 14.01
C VAL A 184 -11.20 5.71 14.54
N PRO A 185 -10.24 5.57 15.47
CA PRO A 185 -9.45 6.70 15.95
C PRO A 185 -8.71 7.45 14.82
N LEU A 186 -8.37 8.71 15.07
CA LEU A 186 -7.48 9.47 14.19
C LEU A 186 -6.10 8.81 14.16
N ARG A 187 -5.51 8.76 12.95
CA ARG A 187 -4.21 8.14 12.69
C ARG A 187 -3.03 9.11 12.89
N TYR A 188 -3.31 10.39 13.03
CA TYR A 188 -2.31 11.44 13.26
C TYR A 188 -2.97 12.64 13.92
N PRO A 189 -2.22 13.53 14.60
CA PRO A 189 -2.80 14.73 15.19
C PRO A 189 -3.45 15.64 14.13
N VAL A 190 -4.60 16.20 14.46
CA VAL A 190 -5.36 17.14 13.63
C VAL A 190 -5.49 18.44 14.42
N LYS A 191 -4.77 19.48 13.99
CA LYS A 191 -4.62 20.73 14.75
C LYS A 191 -5.47 21.86 14.18
N THR A 192 -6.12 22.60 15.05
CA THR A 192 -6.97 23.77 14.74
C THR A 192 -6.21 24.88 14.02
N ARG A 193 -4.92 25.07 14.33
CA ARG A 193 -4.05 26.01 13.62
C ARG A 193 -3.96 25.74 12.11
N ASP A 194 -4.15 24.48 11.72
CA ASP A 194 -4.05 23.97 10.35
C ASP A 194 -5.43 23.83 9.70
N ASN A 195 -6.41 24.64 10.15
CA ASN A 195 -7.78 24.64 9.66
C ASN A 195 -8.47 23.26 9.81
N ALA A 196 -8.31 22.64 10.98
CA ALA A 196 -8.94 21.38 11.32
C ALA A 196 -10.47 21.45 11.24
N ARG A 197 -11.07 20.54 10.47
CA ARG A 197 -12.51 20.49 10.24
C ARG A 197 -13.00 19.09 9.90
N ILE A 198 -14.31 18.94 10.05
CA ILE A 198 -15.09 17.80 9.57
C ILE A 198 -16.02 18.28 8.45
N HIS A 199 -16.17 17.47 7.40
CA HIS A 199 -17.12 17.71 6.31
C HIS A 199 -17.64 16.40 5.73
N ARG A 200 -18.77 16.46 5.03
CA ARG A 200 -19.23 15.37 4.15
C ARG A 200 -18.51 15.46 2.81
N THR A 201 -18.28 14.32 2.18
CA THR A 201 -17.78 14.23 0.79
C THR A 201 -18.87 13.63 -0.11
N LYS A 202 -18.57 13.43 -1.39
CA LYS A 202 -19.49 12.78 -2.32
C LYS A 202 -19.78 11.34 -1.88
N ASP A 203 -20.97 10.86 -2.23
CA ASP A 203 -21.38 9.48 -1.97
C ASP A 203 -20.36 8.52 -2.58
N HIS A 204 -19.93 7.56 -1.78
CA HIS A 204 -19.06 6.46 -2.20
C HIS A 204 -19.90 5.31 -2.76
N LEU A 205 -19.22 4.38 -3.45
CA LEU A 205 -19.79 3.08 -3.78
C LEU A 205 -19.53 2.09 -2.64
N GLU A 206 -20.50 1.22 -2.36
CA GLU A 206 -20.39 0.15 -1.37
C GLU A 206 -20.52 -1.24 -2.00
N GLU A 207 -19.88 -2.25 -1.42
CA GLU A 207 -20.08 -3.66 -1.80
C GLU A 207 -19.78 -3.95 -3.28
N VAL A 208 -18.73 -3.31 -3.82
CA VAL A 208 -18.28 -3.49 -5.21
C VAL A 208 -17.13 -4.50 -5.29
N GLY A 209 -17.24 -5.44 -6.23
CA GLY A 209 -16.27 -6.53 -6.39
C GLY A 209 -15.74 -6.70 -7.82
N ILE A 210 -14.46 -7.06 -7.94
CA ILE A 210 -13.87 -7.59 -9.17
C ILE A 210 -13.17 -8.90 -8.81
N GLU A 211 -13.56 -10.02 -9.42
CA GLU A 211 -13.02 -11.31 -9.00
C GLU A 211 -12.85 -12.36 -10.10
N LYS A 212 -11.90 -13.28 -9.88
CA LYS A 212 -11.72 -14.53 -10.62
C LYS A 212 -11.52 -14.33 -12.12
N LEU A 213 -10.63 -13.42 -12.51
CA LEU A 213 -10.35 -13.11 -13.90
C LEU A 213 -8.92 -12.63 -14.07
N SER A 214 -8.43 -12.57 -15.31
CA SER A 214 -7.16 -11.90 -15.59
C SER A 214 -7.30 -10.76 -16.59
N ILE A 215 -6.41 -9.77 -16.47
CA ILE A 215 -6.41 -8.56 -17.30
C ILE A 215 -5.08 -8.44 -18.04
N GLY A 216 -5.13 -8.17 -19.34
CA GLY A 216 -3.95 -7.97 -20.18
C GLY A 216 -4.14 -6.79 -21.11
N ASN A 217 -3.04 -6.20 -21.53
CA ASN A 217 -3.00 -5.16 -22.56
C ASN A 217 -2.44 -5.73 -23.86
N LEU A 218 -2.76 -5.15 -25.01
CA LEU A 218 -1.83 -5.19 -26.15
C LEU A 218 -0.67 -4.23 -25.90
N ARG A 219 0.57 -4.64 -26.21
CA ARG A 219 1.75 -3.77 -26.08
C ARG A 219 1.62 -2.52 -26.94
N ASN A 220 2.15 -1.39 -26.44
CA ASN A 220 2.37 -0.20 -27.25
C ASN A 220 3.66 -0.34 -28.08
N SER A 221 3.59 -0.18 -29.40
CA SER A 221 4.75 -0.30 -30.29
C SER A 221 5.43 1.03 -30.63
N THR A 222 4.93 2.15 -30.11
CA THR A 222 5.49 3.48 -30.33
C THR A 222 6.87 3.59 -29.63
N PRO A 223 7.93 4.06 -30.32
CA PRO A 223 9.24 4.28 -29.71
C PRO A 223 9.25 5.34 -28.60
N GLY A 224 10.32 5.38 -27.81
CA GLY A 224 10.49 6.32 -26.71
C GLY A 224 9.84 5.79 -25.42
N MET A 225 10.61 4.99 -24.68
CA MET A 225 10.22 4.40 -23.40
C MET A 225 11.24 4.74 -22.30
N ASP A 226 12.03 5.80 -22.49
CA ASP A 226 12.98 6.28 -21.49
C ASP A 226 12.24 6.93 -20.30
N THR A 227 12.96 7.12 -19.19
CA THR A 227 12.41 7.56 -17.90
C THR A 227 11.49 8.77 -17.98
N ASP A 228 11.84 9.79 -18.77
CA ASP A 228 11.10 11.06 -18.87
C ASP A 228 10.22 11.18 -20.11
N ASP A 229 10.17 10.13 -20.95
CA ASP A 229 9.38 10.14 -22.18
C ASP A 229 7.88 10.33 -21.93
N TYR A 230 7.39 10.08 -20.71
CA TYR A 230 6.01 10.36 -20.30
C TYR A 230 5.58 11.83 -20.49
N GLN A 231 6.54 12.76 -20.57
CA GLN A 231 6.30 14.18 -20.80
C GLN A 231 6.35 14.57 -22.28
N ILE A 232 6.84 13.71 -23.17
CA ILE A 232 7.18 14.05 -24.56
C ILE A 232 6.07 13.55 -25.51
N PRO A 233 5.20 14.42 -26.06
CA PRO A 233 4.16 13.99 -26.97
C PRO A 233 4.73 13.24 -28.18
N GLY A 234 4.14 12.08 -28.47
CA GLY A 234 4.54 11.22 -29.60
C GLY A 234 5.40 10.01 -29.23
N THR A 235 5.87 9.90 -27.99
CA THR A 235 6.58 8.71 -27.49
C THR A 235 5.62 7.63 -26.96
N GLY A 236 6.12 6.40 -26.83
CA GLY A 236 5.42 5.31 -26.17
C GLY A 236 5.13 5.61 -24.70
N GLY A 237 6.14 6.09 -23.96
CA GLY A 237 6.01 6.48 -22.56
C GLY A 237 4.92 7.52 -22.35
N TYR A 238 4.81 8.53 -23.23
CA TYR A 238 3.71 9.50 -23.20
C TYR A 238 2.35 8.84 -23.42
N GLN A 239 2.24 7.92 -24.38
CA GLN A 239 0.97 7.28 -24.75
C GLN A 239 0.44 6.30 -23.70
N VAL A 240 1.27 5.80 -22.78
CA VAL A 240 0.86 4.83 -21.76
C VAL A 240 0.90 5.41 -20.34
N HIS A 241 1.39 6.65 -20.20
CA HIS A 241 1.55 7.34 -18.93
C HIS A 241 0.26 7.37 -18.10
N ALA A 242 0.38 7.05 -16.81
CA ALA A 242 -0.72 7.06 -15.85
C ALA A 242 -1.91 6.17 -16.28
N SER A 243 -1.61 5.07 -16.97
CA SER A 243 -2.61 4.04 -17.30
C SER A 243 -2.69 2.98 -16.21
N PHE A 244 -3.90 2.50 -15.92
CA PHE A 244 -4.15 1.49 -14.88
C PHE A 244 -4.98 0.33 -15.41
N ALA A 245 -4.71 -0.89 -14.92
CA ALA A 245 -5.60 -2.02 -15.15
C ALA A 245 -6.89 -1.85 -14.35
N ILE A 246 -6.79 -1.54 -13.05
CA ILE A 246 -7.93 -1.33 -12.16
C ILE A 246 -7.72 -0.07 -11.33
N TYR A 247 -8.75 0.76 -11.22
CA TYR A 247 -8.72 1.96 -10.40
C TYR A 247 -10.01 2.04 -9.58
N LEU A 248 -9.90 2.01 -8.25
CA LEU A 248 -11.02 2.15 -7.33
C LEU A 248 -10.94 3.53 -6.68
N THR A 249 -12.02 4.32 -6.80
CA THR A 249 -12.12 5.66 -6.22
C THR A 249 -13.43 5.86 -5.49
N LEU A 250 -13.35 6.36 -4.24
CA LEU A 250 -14.51 6.50 -3.36
C LEU A 250 -15.29 5.19 -3.25
N VAL A 251 -14.59 4.11 -2.88
CA VAL A 251 -15.19 2.80 -2.59
C VAL A 251 -15.05 2.51 -1.10
N VAL A 252 -16.12 2.01 -0.49
CA VAL A 252 -16.14 1.48 0.87
C VAL A 252 -16.61 0.03 0.84
N ASN A 253 -16.04 -0.86 1.66
CA ASN A 253 -16.44 -2.27 1.73
C ASN A 253 -16.38 -2.97 0.36
N GLY A 254 -15.29 -2.76 -0.39
CA GLY A 254 -15.09 -3.35 -1.71
C GLY A 254 -14.07 -4.50 -1.70
N TRP A 255 -13.97 -5.24 -2.80
CA TRP A 255 -12.91 -6.24 -2.94
C TRP A 255 -12.38 -6.41 -4.37
N VAL A 256 -11.13 -6.84 -4.46
CA VAL A 256 -10.52 -7.40 -5.66
C VAL A 256 -9.93 -8.76 -5.29
N ASP A 257 -10.44 -9.84 -5.88
CA ASP A 257 -10.16 -11.21 -5.43
C ASP A 257 -9.74 -12.12 -6.58
N ASP A 258 -8.58 -12.78 -6.48
CA ASP A 258 -8.10 -13.73 -7.49
C ASP A 258 -8.05 -13.09 -8.89
N VAL A 259 -7.48 -11.87 -8.96
CA VAL A 259 -7.33 -11.10 -10.20
C VAL A 259 -5.87 -10.97 -10.59
N HIS A 260 -5.52 -11.49 -11.77
CA HIS A 260 -4.13 -11.57 -12.23
C HIS A 260 -3.90 -10.71 -13.48
N SER A 261 -2.67 -10.26 -13.73
CA SER A 261 -2.27 -9.79 -15.05
C SER A 261 -1.78 -10.96 -15.91
N TYR A 262 -1.94 -10.88 -17.24
CA TYR A 262 -1.44 -11.92 -18.14
C TYR A 262 -0.81 -11.34 -19.42
N GLU A 263 0.17 -12.06 -19.98
CA GLU A 263 0.74 -11.76 -21.29
C GLU A 263 -0.22 -12.18 -22.41
N ALA A 264 -0.68 -11.21 -23.21
CA ALA A 264 -1.44 -11.50 -24.42
C ALA A 264 -0.52 -12.14 -25.49
N PRO A 265 -1.03 -13.05 -26.36
CA PRO A 265 -0.21 -13.70 -27.37
C PRO A 265 0.59 -12.71 -28.24
N GLY A 266 1.91 -12.86 -28.25
CA GLY A 266 2.81 -12.00 -29.04
C GLY A 266 3.24 -10.70 -28.37
N ASN A 267 2.94 -10.49 -27.09
CA ASN A 267 3.32 -9.27 -26.37
C ASN A 267 4.81 -9.19 -25.99
N GLY A 268 5.53 -10.31 -25.95
CA GLY A 268 6.96 -10.30 -25.65
C GLY A 268 7.24 -9.95 -24.19
N GLY A 269 6.51 -10.58 -23.28
CA GLY A 269 6.65 -10.42 -21.82
C GLY A 269 5.79 -9.31 -21.20
N VAL A 270 5.20 -8.41 -21.99
CA VAL A 270 4.33 -7.34 -21.47
C VAL A 270 2.97 -7.89 -21.06
N HIS A 271 2.59 -7.70 -19.79
CA HIS A 271 1.25 -7.98 -19.31
C HIS A 271 0.37 -6.72 -19.37
N ILE A 272 0.84 -5.62 -18.75
CA ILE A 272 0.10 -4.35 -18.63
C ILE A 272 0.93 -3.19 -19.18
N LEU A 273 0.28 -2.07 -19.54
CA LEU A 273 0.99 -0.94 -20.15
C LEU A 273 1.78 -0.08 -19.14
N SER A 274 1.24 0.17 -17.95
CA SER A 274 1.97 0.94 -16.92
C SER A 274 1.67 0.49 -15.50
N SER A 275 0.46 0.69 -14.98
CA SER A 275 0.17 0.41 -13.56
C SER A 275 -0.94 -0.64 -13.40
N GLY A 276 -0.88 -1.39 -12.31
CA GLY A 276 -1.80 -2.49 -12.00
C GLY A 276 -3.10 -1.96 -11.38
N LEU A 277 -3.11 -1.91 -10.05
CA LEU A 277 -4.26 -1.57 -9.24
C LEU A 277 -3.98 -0.34 -8.36
N ARG A 278 -4.93 0.59 -8.29
CA ARG A 278 -4.93 1.69 -7.31
C ARG A 278 -6.19 1.72 -6.47
N LEU A 279 -6.00 1.90 -5.17
CA LEU A 279 -7.02 2.24 -4.18
C LEU A 279 -6.91 3.72 -3.84
N ASP A 280 -7.83 4.55 -4.30
CA ASP A 280 -7.77 6.01 -4.17
C ASP A 280 -8.97 6.54 -3.39
N SER A 281 -8.74 7.32 -2.34
CA SER A 281 -9.80 7.83 -1.46
C SER A 281 -10.84 6.75 -1.11
N SER A 282 -10.36 5.52 -0.85
CA SER A 282 -11.18 4.34 -0.62
C SER A 282 -10.87 3.77 0.77
N ARG A 283 -11.84 3.03 1.34
CA ARG A 283 -11.76 2.51 2.69
C ARG A 283 -12.32 1.10 2.81
N PHE A 284 -11.74 0.25 3.66
CA PHE A 284 -12.22 -1.13 3.83
C PHE A 284 -12.30 -1.91 2.52
N VAL A 285 -11.39 -1.64 1.58
CA VAL A 285 -11.23 -2.45 0.38
C VAL A 285 -10.23 -3.57 0.67
N THR A 286 -10.61 -4.81 0.37
CA THR A 286 -9.72 -5.98 0.46
C THR A 286 -9.26 -6.41 -0.93
N VAL A 287 -7.96 -6.36 -1.18
CA VAL A 287 -7.31 -6.97 -2.35
C VAL A 287 -6.67 -8.28 -1.88
N ARG A 288 -7.11 -9.41 -2.41
CA ARG A 288 -6.57 -10.72 -2.02
C ARG A 288 -6.28 -11.64 -3.19
N ASP A 289 -5.28 -12.49 -3.05
CA ASP A 289 -4.91 -13.50 -4.05
C ASP A 289 -4.64 -12.91 -5.46
N CYS A 290 -4.23 -11.63 -5.52
CA CYS A 290 -4.02 -10.91 -6.77
C CYS A 290 -2.57 -11.00 -7.23
N ASP A 291 -2.35 -10.97 -8.53
CA ASP A 291 -1.02 -11.15 -9.12
C ASP A 291 -0.82 -10.20 -10.30
N PHE A 292 -0.13 -9.07 -10.08
CA PHE A 292 0.20 -8.12 -11.14
C PHE A 292 1.68 -8.17 -11.44
N ARG A 293 2.03 -8.18 -12.73
CA ARG A 293 3.42 -8.30 -13.21
C ARG A 293 3.68 -7.50 -14.48
N HIS A 294 4.96 -7.32 -14.80
CA HIS A 294 5.50 -6.97 -16.12
C HIS A 294 4.78 -5.79 -16.82
N PRO A 295 4.82 -4.58 -16.23
CA PRO A 295 4.40 -3.37 -16.90
C PRO A 295 5.36 -3.02 -18.05
N GLN A 296 4.83 -2.53 -19.16
CA GLN A 296 5.66 -2.10 -20.29
C GLN A 296 6.48 -0.85 -19.99
N TYR A 297 5.86 0.13 -19.32
CA TYR A 297 6.48 1.41 -19.05
C TYR A 297 6.62 1.67 -17.56
N GLU A 298 7.88 1.76 -17.16
CA GLU A 298 8.36 1.99 -15.81
C GLU A 298 9.07 3.34 -15.69
N GLY A 299 8.66 4.36 -16.45
CA GLY A 299 9.27 5.69 -16.35
C GLY A 299 8.97 6.42 -15.03
N ALA A 300 9.44 7.66 -14.94
CA ALA A 300 9.07 8.58 -13.86
C ALA A 300 7.58 8.99 -13.98
N GLY A 301 7.09 9.82 -13.05
CA GLY A 301 5.70 10.31 -13.08
C GLY A 301 4.65 9.27 -12.66
N GLY A 302 5.00 8.32 -11.77
CA GLY A 302 4.03 7.37 -11.23
C GLY A 302 3.71 6.16 -12.12
N ASN A 303 4.66 5.74 -12.98
CA ASN A 303 4.47 4.66 -13.94
C ASN A 303 5.13 3.36 -13.48
N GLY A 304 4.56 2.22 -13.83
CA GLY A 304 5.09 0.91 -13.45
C GLY A 304 4.68 0.47 -12.04
N TYR A 305 3.61 1.01 -11.46
CA TYR A 305 3.23 0.71 -10.07
C TYR A 305 2.16 -0.37 -10.04
N LEU A 306 2.43 -1.50 -9.38
CA LEU A 306 1.54 -2.66 -9.46
C LEU A 306 0.40 -2.59 -8.45
N PHE A 307 0.70 -2.21 -7.21
CA PHE A 307 -0.28 -1.97 -6.15
C PHE A 307 -0.06 -0.61 -5.50
N VAL A 308 -1.06 0.27 -5.57
CA VAL A 308 -0.95 1.66 -5.09
C VAL A 308 -2.00 1.97 -4.03
N HIS A 309 -1.55 2.38 -2.84
CA HIS A 309 -2.40 2.87 -1.75
C HIS A 309 -2.39 4.40 -1.71
N THR A 310 -3.54 5.00 -2.02
CA THR A 310 -3.89 6.39 -1.75
C THR A 310 -5.26 6.45 -1.07
N GLY A 311 -5.50 5.55 -0.11
CA GLY A 311 -6.74 5.45 0.66
C GLY A 311 -6.46 5.10 2.12
N SER A 312 -7.49 4.76 2.91
CA SER A 312 -7.31 4.48 4.34
C SER A 312 -7.94 3.17 4.76
N GLU A 313 -7.38 2.48 5.75
CA GLU A 313 -7.97 1.24 6.30
C GLU A 313 -8.22 0.14 5.24
N ASN A 314 -7.38 0.07 4.20
CA ASN A 314 -7.47 -0.99 3.18
C ASN A 314 -6.51 -2.13 3.49
N LEU A 315 -6.81 -3.31 2.95
CA LEU A 315 -6.01 -4.52 3.11
C LEU A 315 -5.57 -5.02 1.72
N ILE A 316 -4.27 -5.23 1.52
CA ILE A 316 -3.75 -6.06 0.45
C ILE A 316 -3.10 -7.29 1.07
N THR A 317 -3.63 -8.47 0.78
CA THR A 317 -3.14 -9.70 1.38
C THR A 317 -2.90 -10.80 0.36
N GLU A 318 -1.92 -11.66 0.62
CA GLU A 318 -1.66 -12.86 -0.19
C GLU A 318 -1.51 -12.55 -1.68
N SER A 319 -1.01 -11.35 -1.99
CA SER A 319 -0.92 -10.82 -3.35
C SER A 319 0.53 -10.66 -3.78
N THR A 320 0.80 -10.80 -5.08
CA THR A 320 2.15 -10.83 -5.64
C THR A 320 2.34 -9.70 -6.65
N GLY A 321 3.42 -8.92 -6.47
CA GLY A 321 3.92 -7.96 -7.46
C GLY A 321 5.27 -8.40 -8.01
N ILE A 322 5.41 -8.48 -9.33
CA ILE A 322 6.69 -8.88 -9.98
C ILE A 322 7.10 -7.90 -11.08
N ASP A 323 8.37 -7.52 -11.09
CA ASP A 323 8.98 -6.76 -12.19
C ASP A 323 8.32 -5.39 -12.44
N GLY A 324 7.74 -4.79 -11.39
CA GLY A 324 7.26 -3.42 -11.42
C GLY A 324 8.37 -2.40 -11.19
N ARG A 325 8.09 -1.13 -11.50
CA ARG A 325 8.93 -0.02 -11.05
C ARG A 325 8.96 0.00 -9.53
N HIS A 326 7.78 0.05 -8.93
CA HIS A 326 7.55 -0.19 -7.52
C HIS A 326 6.40 -1.19 -7.46
N ASN A 327 6.63 -2.36 -6.86
CA ASN A 327 5.61 -3.40 -6.79
C ASN A 327 4.46 -2.96 -5.86
N PHE A 328 4.79 -2.42 -4.69
CA PHE A 328 3.82 -1.88 -3.74
C PHE A 328 4.21 -0.46 -3.35
N THR A 329 3.21 0.43 -3.25
CA THR A 329 3.43 1.82 -2.84
C THR A 329 2.34 2.31 -1.88
N PHE A 330 2.74 3.16 -0.95
CA PHE A 330 1.85 4.07 -0.24
C PHE A 330 2.16 5.51 -0.68
N SER A 331 1.16 6.37 -0.80
CA SER A 331 1.42 7.77 -1.20
C SER A 331 0.38 8.71 -0.63
N LEU A 332 0.79 9.98 -0.45
CA LEU A 332 -0.05 11.12 -0.08
C LEU A 332 -0.51 11.12 1.39
N MET A 333 -0.87 12.31 1.90
CA MET A 333 -1.20 12.57 3.31
C MET A 333 -2.57 12.05 3.76
N TYR A 334 -3.31 11.41 2.87
CA TYR A 334 -4.56 10.72 3.16
C TYR A 334 -4.44 9.19 3.06
N SER A 335 -3.21 8.69 2.83
CA SER A 335 -2.93 7.27 2.93
C SER A 335 -2.59 6.89 4.38
N SER A 336 -3.49 6.18 5.06
CA SER A 336 -3.28 5.81 6.46
C SER A 336 -4.02 4.57 6.94
N GLY A 337 -3.46 3.86 7.91
CA GLY A 337 -4.10 2.69 8.51
C GLY A 337 -4.23 1.50 7.55
N ASN A 338 -3.53 1.51 6.41
CA ASN A 338 -3.57 0.41 5.45
C ASN A 338 -2.63 -0.72 5.88
N VAL A 339 -2.93 -1.93 5.39
CA VAL A 339 -2.18 -3.15 5.70
C VAL A 339 -1.77 -3.86 4.41
N ILE A 340 -0.48 -4.18 4.28
CA ILE A 340 0.03 -5.21 3.37
C ILE A 340 0.35 -6.44 4.21
N HIS A 341 -0.23 -7.59 3.89
CA HIS A 341 -0.17 -8.77 4.75
C HIS A 341 0.08 -10.07 3.97
N ARG A 342 1.14 -10.82 4.29
CA ARG A 342 1.49 -12.07 3.58
C ARG A 342 1.60 -11.94 2.05
N SER A 343 1.87 -10.74 1.57
CA SER A 343 2.07 -10.45 0.14
C SER A 343 3.54 -10.68 -0.25
N ARG A 344 3.84 -10.73 -1.55
CA ARG A 344 5.19 -10.90 -2.08
C ARG A 344 5.57 -9.79 -3.05
N SER A 345 6.74 -9.18 -2.82
CA SER A 345 7.41 -8.32 -3.80
C SER A 345 8.61 -9.06 -4.38
N GLN A 346 8.71 -9.08 -5.70
CA GLN A 346 9.79 -9.77 -6.40
C GLN A 346 10.31 -8.95 -7.57
N ASP A 347 11.63 -8.94 -7.75
CA ASP A 347 12.30 -8.37 -8.92
C ASP A 347 11.89 -6.91 -9.22
N GLY A 348 11.53 -6.12 -8.19
CA GLY A 348 11.21 -4.71 -8.34
C GLY A 348 12.41 -3.95 -8.90
N ARG A 349 12.19 -3.09 -9.90
CA ARG A 349 13.26 -2.25 -10.45
C ARG A 349 13.71 -1.18 -9.46
N LEU A 350 12.79 -0.72 -8.61
CA LEU A 350 13.03 0.08 -7.43
C LEU A 350 12.25 -0.56 -6.25
N PRO A 351 12.67 -0.28 -5.00
CA PRO A 351 12.07 -0.89 -3.82
C PRO A 351 10.56 -0.62 -3.70
N ALA A 352 9.80 -1.55 -3.14
CA ALA A 352 8.45 -1.22 -2.67
C ALA A 352 8.55 -0.18 -1.56
N ASP A 353 7.74 0.88 -1.61
CA ASP A 353 8.05 2.08 -0.84
C ASP A 353 6.86 2.85 -0.28
N PHE A 354 7.20 3.71 0.66
CA PHE A 354 6.43 4.91 0.94
C PHE A 354 6.90 5.98 -0.06
N HIS A 355 6.07 6.32 -1.03
CA HIS A 355 6.56 6.95 -2.24
C HIS A 355 6.75 8.46 -2.11
N GLN A 356 5.67 9.16 -1.75
CA GLN A 356 5.57 10.62 -1.74
C GLN A 356 4.67 11.09 -0.61
N LEU A 357 5.12 12.15 0.06
CA LEU A 357 4.40 12.83 1.15
C LEU A 357 4.15 11.90 2.36
N LEU A 358 3.72 12.50 3.46
CA LEU A 358 3.59 11.85 4.76
C LEU A 358 2.38 10.91 4.86
N SER A 359 2.52 9.66 4.39
CA SER A 359 1.54 8.61 4.72
C SER A 359 1.75 8.12 6.17
N MET A 360 0.70 7.69 6.87
CA MET A 360 0.78 7.55 8.33
C MET A 360 0.25 6.21 8.81
N THR A 361 0.89 5.59 9.80
CA THR A 361 0.35 4.43 10.55
C THR A 361 -0.04 3.24 9.67
N ASN A 362 0.77 2.90 8.67
CA ASN A 362 0.53 1.73 7.83
C ASN A 362 1.30 0.52 8.37
N LEU A 363 0.83 -0.69 8.06
CA LEU A 363 1.43 -1.94 8.49
C LEU A 363 1.85 -2.77 7.26
N VAL A 364 3.09 -3.21 7.25
CA VAL A 364 3.60 -4.23 6.34
C VAL A 364 3.96 -5.46 7.18
N ASP A 365 3.17 -6.51 7.08
CA ASP A 365 3.19 -7.66 7.99
C ASP A 365 3.43 -8.98 7.23
N ASN A 366 4.46 -9.73 7.61
CA ASN A 366 4.82 -11.02 7.01
C ASN A 366 5.00 -10.97 5.48
N MET A 367 5.43 -9.81 4.96
CA MET A 367 5.66 -9.65 3.53
C MET A 367 6.92 -10.41 3.11
N ALA A 368 6.82 -11.17 2.01
CA ALA A 368 7.96 -11.83 1.38
C ALA A 368 8.64 -10.88 0.39
N VAL A 369 9.98 -10.84 0.43
CA VAL A 369 10.79 -9.96 -0.41
C VAL A 369 11.86 -10.80 -1.10
N ASP A 370 11.92 -10.77 -2.43
CA ASP A 370 12.82 -11.60 -3.23
C ASP A 370 13.47 -10.80 -4.35
N ASN A 371 14.80 -10.63 -4.28
CA ASN A 371 15.56 -9.80 -5.21
C ASN A 371 14.94 -8.38 -5.34
N ASP A 372 14.49 -7.86 -4.20
CA ASP A 372 13.78 -6.60 -4.03
C ASP A 372 14.03 -6.09 -2.59
N SER A 373 13.55 -4.90 -2.25
CA SER A 373 13.64 -4.35 -0.90
C SER A 373 12.45 -3.45 -0.59
N LEU A 374 12.33 -3.06 0.70
CA LEU A 374 11.32 -2.15 1.21
C LEU A 374 11.97 -0.84 1.67
N GLU A 375 11.37 0.31 1.37
CA GLU A 375 11.89 1.63 1.76
C GLU A 375 10.83 2.50 2.45
N ALA A 376 11.21 3.02 3.62
CA ALA A 376 10.52 4.10 4.32
C ALA A 376 11.49 5.27 4.53
N ILE A 377 12.02 5.85 3.44
CA ILE A 377 13.14 6.79 3.49
C ILE A 377 12.72 8.26 3.32
N PHE A 378 13.52 9.17 3.87
CA PHE A 378 13.47 10.58 3.54
C PHE A 378 14.09 10.83 2.16
N ARG A 379 13.46 11.69 1.34
CA ARG A 379 13.90 11.98 -0.02
C ARG A 379 14.04 13.47 -0.26
N ASP A 380 15.29 13.93 -0.24
CA ASP A 380 15.69 15.32 -0.59
C ASP A 380 15.73 15.54 -2.11
N CYS A 381 14.67 15.11 -2.80
CA CYS A 381 14.50 15.35 -4.23
C CYS A 381 13.03 15.38 -4.61
N CYS A 382 12.76 16.03 -5.74
CA CYS A 382 11.48 15.92 -6.46
C CYS A 382 10.23 16.32 -5.65
N GLY A 383 10.39 17.03 -4.52
CA GLY A 383 9.29 17.43 -3.63
C GLY A 383 8.70 16.29 -2.79
N HIS A 384 9.41 15.15 -2.66
CA HIS A 384 8.92 13.98 -1.91
C HIS A 384 9.03 14.19 -0.40
N GLY A 385 10.18 14.65 0.11
CA GLY A 385 10.41 14.92 1.53
C GLY A 385 10.27 13.66 2.39
N HIS A 386 9.62 13.77 3.55
CA HIS A 386 9.24 12.61 4.34
C HIS A 386 8.17 11.76 3.63
N SER A 387 8.35 10.44 3.66
CA SER A 387 7.45 9.50 2.97
C SER A 387 6.44 8.84 3.91
N THR A 388 6.78 8.71 5.19
CA THR A 388 5.90 8.11 6.19
C THR A 388 6.26 8.49 7.62
N THR A 389 5.34 8.22 8.54
CA THR A 389 5.51 8.26 10.00
C THR A 389 4.64 7.19 10.67
N GLU A 390 5.07 6.71 11.84
CA GLU A 390 4.37 5.73 12.68
C GLU A 390 4.02 4.41 11.96
N SER A 391 4.67 4.12 10.83
CA SER A 391 4.43 2.90 10.06
C SER A 391 5.34 1.76 10.54
N VAL A 392 4.83 0.54 10.45
CA VAL A 392 5.44 -0.67 11.01
C VAL A 392 5.76 -1.66 9.90
N TYR A 393 7.01 -2.10 9.84
CA TYR A 393 7.39 -3.36 9.22
C TYR A 393 7.44 -4.44 10.30
N TRP A 394 6.67 -5.52 10.13
CA TRP A 394 6.57 -6.63 11.07
C TRP A 394 6.90 -7.96 10.41
N ASN A 395 7.88 -8.67 10.95
CA ASN A 395 8.23 -10.05 10.58
C ASN A 395 8.44 -10.26 9.06
N THR A 396 9.15 -9.34 8.41
CA THR A 396 9.42 -9.39 6.96
C THR A 396 10.30 -10.59 6.61
N HIS A 397 9.93 -11.33 5.56
CA HIS A 397 10.64 -12.53 5.12
C HIS A 397 11.45 -12.27 3.85
N GLY A 398 12.77 -12.09 3.97
CA GLY A 398 13.64 -11.92 2.82
C GLY A 398 14.17 -13.24 2.27
N LEU A 399 13.81 -13.54 1.03
CA LEU A 399 14.23 -14.72 0.28
C LEU A 399 15.58 -14.51 -0.43
N SER A 400 15.87 -13.29 -0.86
CA SER A 400 17.17 -12.92 -1.42
C SER A 400 17.35 -11.39 -1.42
N TYR A 401 18.59 -10.92 -1.31
CA TYR A 401 18.93 -9.49 -1.44
C TYR A 401 18.85 -9.06 -2.91
N PRO A 402 18.55 -7.77 -3.20
CA PRO A 402 18.69 -7.21 -4.53
C PRO A 402 20.06 -7.51 -5.14
N TRP A 403 20.08 -7.95 -6.40
CA TRP A 403 21.30 -8.39 -7.08
C TRP A 403 22.35 -7.27 -7.25
N ASP A 404 21.94 -6.01 -7.22
CA ASP A 404 22.81 -4.84 -7.36
C ASP A 404 23.38 -4.34 -6.02
N GLN A 405 22.95 -4.90 -4.89
CA GLN A 405 23.49 -4.67 -3.55
C GLN A 405 24.76 -5.49 -3.26
N PHE A 406 25.87 -5.15 -3.94
CA PHE A 406 27.15 -5.87 -3.78
C PHE A 406 27.87 -5.61 -2.45
N PHE A 407 27.74 -4.41 -1.89
CA PHE A 407 28.51 -3.95 -0.72
C PHE A 407 27.66 -3.66 0.53
N PHE A 408 26.38 -3.34 0.34
CA PHE A 408 25.45 -3.00 1.41
C PHE A 408 24.17 -3.78 1.18
N LYS A 409 23.98 -4.84 1.98
CA LYS A 409 22.88 -5.78 1.84
C LYS A 409 21.81 -5.45 2.87
N PHE A 410 20.59 -5.18 2.41
CA PHE A 410 19.41 -5.01 3.25
C PHE A 410 18.14 -5.32 2.46
N ILE A 411 17.11 -5.75 3.16
CA ILE A 411 15.76 -5.91 2.60
C ILE A 411 14.82 -4.80 3.06
N ILE A 412 15.21 -4.00 4.04
CA ILE A 412 14.45 -2.85 4.55
C ILE A 412 15.43 -1.71 4.79
N GLU A 413 15.08 -0.50 4.32
CA GLU A 413 15.67 0.75 4.78
C GLU A 413 14.57 1.64 5.40
N SER A 414 14.82 2.19 6.59
CA SER A 414 13.84 3.01 7.31
C SER A 414 14.47 4.30 7.86
N GLN A 415 13.83 5.42 7.55
CA GLN A 415 14.14 6.79 7.99
C GLN A 415 12.82 7.60 8.08
N GLN A 416 11.91 7.20 8.96
CA GLN A 416 10.59 7.83 9.05
C GLN A 416 10.66 9.20 9.75
N PHE A 417 9.67 10.06 9.47
CA PHE A 417 9.46 11.25 10.28
C PHE A 417 8.96 10.84 11.67
N GLY A 418 9.52 11.42 12.74
CA GLY A 418 9.15 11.04 14.09
C GLY A 418 9.54 9.59 14.38
N HIS A 419 8.57 8.74 14.75
CA HIS A 419 8.82 7.33 15.02
C HIS A 419 8.50 6.44 13.81
N GLY A 420 9.34 5.43 13.60
CA GLY A 420 9.11 4.31 12.71
C GLY A 420 9.57 3.01 13.36
N TYR A 421 9.04 1.88 12.89
CA TYR A 421 9.28 0.58 13.52
C TYR A 421 9.63 -0.49 12.48
N VAL A 422 10.74 -1.18 12.69
CA VAL A 422 11.11 -2.41 11.98
C VAL A 422 11.32 -3.50 13.03
N ILE A 423 10.37 -4.41 13.14
CA ILE A 423 10.36 -5.43 14.19
C ILE A 423 10.32 -6.80 13.54
N GLY A 424 11.42 -7.52 13.64
CA GLY A 424 11.58 -8.86 13.07
C GLY A 424 11.84 -8.86 11.58
N THR A 425 12.95 -9.45 11.20
CA THR A 425 13.19 -9.95 9.84
C THR A 425 13.57 -11.42 9.92
N ARG A 426 13.31 -12.19 8.86
CA ARG A 426 13.68 -13.61 8.77
C ARG A 426 14.07 -14.01 7.36
N GLY A 427 14.60 -15.22 7.24
CA GLY A 427 15.04 -15.80 5.98
C GLY A 427 16.51 -15.54 5.67
N PRO A 428 17.00 -16.04 4.52
CA PRO A 428 18.40 -15.88 4.11
C PRO A 428 18.81 -14.42 3.82
N ALA A 429 17.85 -13.52 3.60
CA ALA A 429 18.07 -12.09 3.51
C ALA A 429 17.32 -11.39 4.66
N ASP A 430 18.04 -10.92 5.68
CA ASP A 430 17.45 -10.43 6.91
C ASP A 430 17.92 -9.03 7.34
N LYS A 431 18.89 -8.44 6.65
CA LYS A 431 19.47 -7.16 7.08
C LYS A 431 18.54 -5.97 6.93
N VAL A 432 18.65 -5.06 7.91
CA VAL A 432 17.94 -3.77 7.96
C VAL A 432 18.96 -2.65 7.94
N GLU A 433 18.77 -1.69 7.03
CA GLU A 433 19.47 -0.42 7.04
C GLU A 433 18.63 0.59 7.84
N ASN A 434 19.24 1.19 8.85
CA ASN A 434 18.59 2.17 9.71
C ASN A 434 19.57 3.32 9.93
N PRO A 435 19.62 4.29 9.01
CA PRO A 435 20.51 5.43 9.13
C PRO A 435 20.06 6.37 10.24
N SER A 436 20.99 7.16 10.78
CA SER A 436 20.67 8.31 11.63
C SER A 436 21.06 9.59 10.91
N GLY A 437 20.22 10.63 10.91
CA GLY A 437 20.55 11.90 10.27
C GLY A 437 19.34 12.67 9.76
N ASP A 438 19.58 13.56 8.80
CA ASP A 438 18.55 14.40 8.18
C ASP A 438 17.43 13.52 7.61
N GLY A 439 16.19 13.77 8.06
CA GLY A 439 15.02 13.00 7.62
C GLY A 439 14.45 12.02 8.64
N THR A 440 15.22 11.64 9.68
CA THR A 440 14.76 10.74 10.76
C THR A 440 15.25 11.21 12.14
N ALA A 441 14.29 11.61 12.98
CA ALA A 441 14.54 12.02 14.36
C ALA A 441 13.28 11.79 15.23
N PRO A 442 13.32 10.88 16.23
CA PRO A 442 14.44 9.99 16.56
C PRO A 442 14.74 8.98 15.43
N LYS A 443 15.85 8.26 15.58
CA LYS A 443 16.15 7.10 14.75
C LYS A 443 15.03 6.06 14.90
N ASP A 444 14.64 5.41 13.81
CA ASP A 444 13.60 4.38 13.83
C ASP A 444 13.98 3.21 14.76
N TRP A 445 12.96 2.64 15.41
CA TRP A 445 13.12 1.49 16.29
C TRP A 445 13.33 0.23 15.45
N VAL A 446 14.47 -0.43 15.66
CA VAL A 446 14.80 -1.69 14.99
C VAL A 446 15.10 -2.75 16.04
N GLU A 447 14.39 -3.88 15.97
CA GLU A 447 14.63 -5.04 16.82
C GLU A 447 14.37 -6.35 16.07
N GLY A 448 14.97 -7.44 16.54
CA GLY A 448 14.71 -8.78 16.00
C GLY A 448 15.22 -9.03 14.58
N GLU A 449 16.30 -8.35 14.15
CA GLU A 449 16.94 -8.64 12.85
C GLU A 449 17.37 -10.11 12.77
N GLY A 450 16.89 -10.85 11.77
CA GLY A 450 17.13 -12.29 11.62
C GLY A 450 16.43 -13.18 12.66
N MET A 451 15.56 -12.60 13.50
CA MET A 451 14.87 -13.29 14.61
C MET A 451 13.35 -13.33 14.43
N GLY A 452 12.84 -13.05 13.24
CA GLY A 452 11.39 -13.01 12.96
C GLY A 452 10.64 -14.31 13.34
N ASP A 453 11.28 -15.47 13.19
CA ASP A 453 10.71 -16.77 13.58
C ASP A 453 10.43 -16.90 15.09
N SER A 454 11.02 -16.03 15.92
CA SER A 454 10.84 -16.03 17.38
C SER A 454 9.86 -14.98 17.91
N LEU A 455 9.28 -14.16 17.02
CA LEU A 455 8.34 -13.11 17.43
C LEU A 455 7.03 -13.69 18.00
N GLU A 456 6.51 -13.02 19.04
CA GLU A 456 5.16 -13.25 19.54
C GLU A 456 4.44 -11.89 19.63
N PRO A 457 3.36 -11.66 18.85
CA PRO A 457 2.78 -12.57 17.86
C PRO A 457 3.64 -12.73 16.60
N GLN A 458 3.39 -13.80 15.84
CA GLN A 458 3.98 -13.94 14.50
C GLN A 458 3.44 -12.92 13.49
N SER A 459 2.20 -12.45 13.65
CA SER A 459 1.58 -11.40 12.83
C SER A 459 0.71 -10.49 13.71
N LEU A 460 0.89 -9.19 13.58
CA LEU A 460 0.05 -8.19 14.23
C LEU A 460 -1.36 -8.20 13.65
N TYR A 461 -1.49 -8.36 12.34
CA TYR A 461 -2.78 -8.43 11.66
C TYR A 461 -3.58 -9.66 12.10
N ASP A 462 -3.00 -10.86 12.03
CA ASP A 462 -3.71 -12.08 12.41
C ASP A 462 -4.11 -12.08 13.89
N GLU A 463 -3.23 -11.63 14.79
CA GLU A 463 -3.57 -11.54 16.20
C GLU A 463 -4.70 -10.53 16.44
N GLN A 464 -4.64 -9.35 15.81
CA GLN A 464 -5.71 -8.36 15.90
C GLN A 464 -7.04 -8.92 15.35
N LEU A 465 -7.01 -9.60 14.21
CA LEU A 465 -8.18 -10.24 13.60
C LEU A 465 -8.75 -11.30 14.54
N ALA A 466 -7.92 -12.17 15.10
CA ALA A 466 -8.34 -13.20 16.05
C ALA A 466 -8.97 -12.61 17.31
N ARG A 467 -8.39 -11.52 17.85
CA ARG A 467 -8.96 -10.81 19.01
C ARG A 467 -10.31 -10.20 18.68
N ARG A 468 -10.48 -9.60 17.49
CA ARG A 468 -11.76 -9.01 17.04
C ARG A 468 -12.83 -10.05 16.78
N LEU A 469 -12.47 -11.21 16.23
CA LEU A 469 -13.39 -12.33 15.99
C LEU A 469 -13.66 -13.17 17.25
N GLY A 470 -12.98 -12.90 18.37
CA GLY A 470 -13.08 -13.68 19.61
C GLY A 470 -12.47 -15.09 19.50
N THR A 471 -11.58 -15.31 18.53
CA THR A 471 -10.89 -16.59 18.30
C THR A 471 -9.47 -16.62 18.87
N TYR A 472 -9.00 -15.51 19.44
CA TYR A 472 -7.69 -15.44 20.10
C TYR A 472 -7.63 -16.35 21.33
N VAL A 473 -6.61 -17.20 21.37
CA VAL A 473 -6.25 -17.99 22.54
C VAL A 473 -4.95 -17.40 23.10
N PRO A 474 -4.94 -16.82 24.31
CA PRO A 474 -3.71 -16.35 24.93
C PRO A 474 -2.67 -17.47 24.98
N PRO A 475 -1.38 -17.19 24.72
CA PRO A 475 -0.32 -18.11 25.07
C PRO A 475 -0.52 -18.50 26.53
N GLY A 476 -0.72 -19.80 26.80
CA GLY A 476 -1.08 -20.25 28.14
C GLY A 476 -0.04 -19.78 29.14
N GLU A 477 -0.47 -19.10 30.21
CA GLU A 477 0.23 -19.24 31.48
C GLU A 477 0.43 -20.73 31.67
N GLY A 478 1.69 -21.16 31.75
CA GLY A 478 2.04 -22.58 31.75
C GLY A 478 1.03 -23.32 32.62
N SER A 479 0.39 -24.34 32.05
CA SER A 479 -0.24 -25.33 32.90
C SER A 479 0.88 -25.82 33.79
N ASP A 480 0.90 -25.35 35.04
CA ASP A 480 1.61 -25.99 36.13
C ASP A 480 1.08 -27.41 36.11
N GLY A 481 1.81 -28.27 35.41
CA GLY A 481 1.78 -29.70 35.61
C GLY A 481 2.26 -29.92 37.02
N GLY A 482 1.36 -29.68 37.99
CA GLY A 482 1.54 -30.11 39.36
C GLY A 482 1.92 -31.58 39.29
N PRO A 483 3.00 -32.00 39.97
CA PRO A 483 3.45 -33.37 39.88
C PRO A 483 2.31 -34.25 40.40
N GLY A 484 1.72 -35.02 39.48
CA GLY A 484 0.80 -36.09 39.80
C GLY A 484 1.45 -37.00 40.84
N GLY A 485 0.70 -37.26 41.90
CA GLY A 485 1.14 -37.99 43.08
C GLY A 485 1.90 -39.27 42.76
N GLY A 486 2.93 -39.50 43.56
CA GLY A 486 3.84 -40.63 43.46
C GLY A 486 3.17 -42.00 43.56
N GLY A 487 3.73 -42.93 42.81
CA GLY A 487 3.69 -44.37 43.04
C GLY A 487 5.11 -44.91 42.92
N ASP A 488 5.57 -45.53 44.00
CA ASP A 488 6.91 -46.08 44.25
C ASP A 488 7.54 -46.95 43.15
N GLY A 489 8.88 -46.93 43.08
CA GLY A 489 9.63 -47.94 42.32
C GLY A 489 11.14 -47.78 42.18
N GLY A 490 11.89 -47.73 43.29
CA GLY A 490 13.17 -48.45 43.47
C GLY A 490 14.42 -48.18 42.60
N ALA A 491 15.45 -47.65 43.30
CA ALA A 491 16.83 -48.15 43.42
C ALA A 491 17.97 -47.69 42.46
N GLY A 492 19.03 -47.18 43.12
CA GLY A 492 20.46 -47.19 42.73
C GLY A 492 20.97 -45.88 42.13
N GLY A 493 22.03 -45.21 42.60
CA GLY A 493 23.06 -45.49 43.60
C GLY A 493 24.28 -44.59 43.31
N GLY A 494 24.89 -44.01 44.36
CA GLY A 494 26.24 -43.38 44.39
C GLY A 494 26.39 -42.02 43.71
N SER A 495 27.29 -41.10 44.07
CA SER A 495 28.07 -40.79 45.29
C SER A 495 28.99 -39.61 44.92
N ASP A 496 29.24 -38.74 45.90
CA ASP A 496 30.42 -37.88 46.08
C ASP A 496 30.65 -36.56 45.29
N ALA A 497 30.74 -35.49 46.12
CA ALA A 497 31.80 -34.48 46.28
C ALA A 497 32.33 -33.73 45.04
N GLY A 498 32.62 -32.42 45.04
CA GLY A 498 32.81 -31.41 46.08
C GLY A 498 33.84 -30.38 45.57
N THR A 499 33.87 -29.18 46.18
CA THR A 499 34.90 -28.10 46.05
C THR A 499 34.91 -27.28 44.74
N GLY A 500 35.13 -25.96 44.69
CA GLY A 500 35.36 -24.91 45.69
C GLY A 500 36.11 -23.71 45.04
N GLY A 501 35.73 -22.46 45.36
CA GLY A 501 36.53 -21.21 45.29
C GLY A 501 37.04 -20.70 43.92
N THR A 502 37.33 -19.42 43.64
CA THR A 502 37.39 -18.13 44.36
C THR A 502 37.67 -16.99 43.34
N GLU A 503 37.12 -15.79 43.59
CA GLU A 503 37.63 -14.40 43.42
C GLU A 503 38.86 -14.13 42.50
N GLY A 504 38.84 -13.23 41.49
CA GLY A 504 38.98 -11.75 41.55
C GLY A 504 40.47 -11.29 41.52
N PRO A 505 40.91 -10.03 41.24
CA PRO A 505 40.31 -8.84 40.60
C PRO A 505 41.23 -8.17 39.51
N GLY A 506 40.89 -6.95 39.03
CA GLY A 506 41.57 -6.11 38.00
C GLY A 506 42.96 -5.54 38.37
N PRO A 507 43.40 -4.31 37.97
CA PRO A 507 42.71 -3.22 37.23
C PRO A 507 43.62 -2.41 36.24
N ASN A 508 43.10 -1.25 35.80
CA ASN A 508 43.79 0.05 35.65
C ASN A 508 44.53 0.50 34.34
N ASP A 509 44.02 1.64 33.82
CA ASP A 509 44.71 2.96 33.73
C ASP A 509 44.89 3.63 32.36
N GLY A 510 44.50 4.93 32.35
CA GLY A 510 45.07 6.05 31.57
C GLY A 510 44.51 6.24 30.15
N GLY A 511 44.02 7.40 29.69
CA GLY A 511 44.25 8.78 30.11
C GLY A 511 44.96 9.58 28.98
N CYS A 512 44.34 10.70 28.58
CA CYS A 512 44.90 11.88 27.88
C CYS A 512 45.03 11.98 26.34
N SER A 513 44.17 12.84 25.79
CA SER A 513 44.47 14.13 25.11
C SER A 513 44.99 14.23 23.66
N ALA A 514 44.20 14.97 22.87
CA ALA A 514 44.54 16.14 22.03
C ALA A 514 45.14 15.97 20.60
N ALA A 515 44.30 16.39 19.63
CA ALA A 515 44.52 17.36 18.53
C ALA A 515 45.65 17.17 17.49
N GLY A 516 45.22 17.13 16.22
CA GLY A 516 45.74 17.98 15.14
C GLY A 516 46.59 17.32 14.05
N GLY A 517 46.17 17.46 12.79
CA GLY A 517 47.10 17.52 11.64
C GLY A 517 46.80 16.64 10.42
N SER A 518 46.13 17.24 9.42
CA SER A 518 46.39 17.18 7.96
C SER A 518 46.64 15.85 7.21
N ALA A 519 45.75 15.63 6.21
CA ALA A 519 45.80 14.78 5.00
C ALA A 519 47.09 14.98 4.12
N PRO A 520 47.38 14.25 3.01
CA PRO A 520 46.50 13.57 2.02
C PRO A 520 47.01 12.16 1.59
N GLY A 521 46.43 11.35 0.69
CA GLY A 521 45.28 11.40 -0.21
C GLY A 521 45.41 10.19 -1.14
N TRP A 522 44.41 9.30 -1.16
CA TRP A 522 44.26 8.22 -2.14
C TRP A 522 42.76 7.99 -2.33
N GLY A 523 42.20 8.51 -3.42
CA GLY A 523 40.76 8.45 -3.66
C GLY A 523 40.39 9.01 -5.02
N LEU A 524 40.81 8.34 -6.09
CA LEU A 524 40.37 8.64 -7.47
C LEU A 524 40.74 7.47 -8.40
N MET A 525 40.10 6.31 -8.24
CA MET A 525 40.16 5.27 -9.30
C MET A 525 39.06 4.18 -9.27
N VAL A 526 37.88 4.42 -8.69
CA VAL A 526 36.78 3.40 -8.72
C VAL A 526 35.43 3.94 -9.20
N LEU A 527 35.22 5.26 -9.29
CA LEU A 527 33.92 5.83 -9.72
C LEU A 527 33.66 5.86 -11.24
N ALA A 528 34.60 5.41 -12.07
CA ALA A 528 34.42 5.37 -13.54
C ALA A 528 33.96 4.01 -14.09
N ALA A 529 33.90 2.95 -13.28
CA ALA A 529 33.55 1.60 -13.75
C ALA A 529 32.04 1.28 -13.70
N LEU A 530 31.27 1.95 -12.83
CA LEU A 530 29.86 1.64 -12.60
C LEU A 530 28.89 2.22 -13.65
N ALA A 531 29.30 3.22 -14.44
CA ALA A 531 28.47 3.79 -15.50
C ALA A 531 28.47 2.97 -16.81
N THR A 532 29.33 1.95 -16.95
CA THR A 532 29.53 1.25 -18.25
C THR A 532 28.83 -0.11 -18.33
N ILE A 533 28.29 -0.65 -17.23
CA ILE A 533 27.63 -1.97 -17.23
C ILE A 533 26.12 -1.88 -17.51
N ARG A 534 25.46 -0.73 -17.27
CA ARG A 534 24.03 -0.50 -17.61
C ARG A 534 23.73 -0.34 -19.11
N ARG A 535 24.74 -0.37 -20.00
CA ARG A 535 24.55 -0.24 -21.47
C ARG A 535 24.59 -1.54 -22.26
N ARG A 536 24.63 -2.70 -21.59
CA ARG A 536 24.68 -4.02 -22.26
C ARG A 536 23.60 -4.98 -21.80
N ARG A 537 22.34 -4.54 -21.78
CA ARG A 537 21.17 -5.34 -22.18
C ARG A 537 20.19 -4.38 -22.84
N ARG A 538 20.33 -4.27 -24.17
CA ARG A 538 19.35 -3.68 -25.06
C ARG A 538 18.34 -4.74 -25.45
#